data_AF-A0A2G9YEF0-F1
#
_entry.id   AF-A0A2G9YEF0-F1
#
_cell.length_a   1.000
_cell.length_b   1.000
_cell.length_c   1.000
_cell.angle_alpha   90.00
_cell.angle_beta   90.00
_cell.angle_gamma   90.00
#
_symmetry.space_group_name_H-M   'P 1'
#
loop_
_entity.id
_entity.type
_entity.pdbx_description
1 polymer ?
#
loop_
_entity_poly.entity_id
_entity_poly.type
_entity_poly.pdbx_seq_one_letter_code
_entity_poly.pdbx_strand_id
1 'polypeptide(L)'
;MSKTKKIRRSIRRYGNKVIDYKVLHFNLTSVGLLGTTKMQYRFDVWNRPLEPLSDHPRKGGGLWVVRKKSDAKQIRKYLFSKHHIVVRIFACQIGEIIYETSYRVKTDGVFFTREDEIKKRGEENERMGKGGRNT
;
A
#
# COMPACT_ATOMS: atom_id res chain seq x y z
N MET A 1 -21.89 4.98 23.14
CA MET A 1 -21.21 3.69 23.39
C MET A 1 -20.61 3.17 22.10
N SER A 2 -19.31 3.36 21.84
CA SER A 2 -18.65 2.83 20.65
C SER A 2 -18.15 1.42 20.93
N LYS A 3 -18.78 0.41 20.29
CA LYS A 3 -18.36 -0.99 20.39
C LYS A 3 -17.14 -1.20 19.49
N THR A 4 -15.94 -0.94 20.00
CA THR A 4 -14.69 -1.32 19.33
C THR A 4 -14.58 -2.84 19.36
N LYS A 5 -14.99 -3.47 18.26
CA LYS A 5 -14.98 -4.93 18.09
C LYS A 5 -13.52 -5.38 18.05
N LYS A 6 -13.05 -6.01 19.13
CA LYS A 6 -11.71 -6.59 19.26
C LYS A 6 -11.64 -7.83 18.36
N ILE A 7 -11.33 -7.62 17.08
CA ILE A 7 -11.23 -8.71 16.10
C ILE A 7 -9.84 -9.34 16.27
N ARG A 8 -9.75 -10.39 17.09
CA ARG A 8 -8.67 -11.38 17.00
C ARG A 8 -8.92 -12.21 15.75
N ARG A 9 -8.22 -11.91 14.65
CA ARG A 9 -8.15 -12.81 13.49
C ARG A 9 -6.74 -13.30 13.32
N SER A 10 -6.60 -14.60 13.51
CA SER A 10 -5.41 -15.40 13.33
C SER A 10 -4.80 -15.18 11.95
N ILE A 11 -3.49 -14.95 11.94
CA ILE A 11 -2.65 -14.86 10.76
C ILE A 11 -2.65 -16.25 10.10
N ARG A 12 -3.38 -16.40 8.98
CA ARG A 12 -3.30 -17.61 8.14
C ARG A 12 -1.92 -17.66 7.49
N ARG A 13 -1.18 -18.74 7.74
CA ARG A 13 0.08 -19.08 7.07
C ARG A 13 -0.16 -19.38 5.58
N TYR A 14 0.85 -19.06 4.78
CA TYR A 14 0.99 -19.16 3.32
C TYR A 14 0.12 -20.23 2.64
N GLY A 15 -0.72 -19.78 1.69
CA GLY A 15 -1.60 -20.62 0.86
C GLY A 15 -2.71 -19.83 0.15
N ASN A 16 -3.03 -18.63 0.65
CA ASN A 16 -3.85 -17.62 -0.03
C ASN A 16 -3.42 -16.26 0.54
N LYS A 17 -2.43 -15.59 -0.08
CA LYS A 17 -1.92 -14.29 0.42
C LYS A 17 -3.06 -13.27 0.37
N VAL A 18 -3.44 -12.74 1.53
CA VAL A 18 -4.23 -11.51 1.58
C VAL A 18 -3.30 -10.40 1.12
N ILE A 19 -3.54 -9.90 -0.08
CA ILE A 19 -2.77 -8.80 -0.66
C ILE A 19 -3.50 -7.50 -0.32
N ASP A 20 -2.82 -6.66 0.44
CA ASP A 20 -3.22 -5.28 0.68
C ASP A 20 -2.44 -4.34 -0.26
N TYR A 21 -2.81 -3.07 -0.29
CA TYR A 21 -2.21 -2.09 -1.20
C TYR A 21 -1.73 -0.85 -0.47
N LYS A 22 -0.50 -0.44 -0.79
CA LYS A 22 0.11 0.82 -0.35
C LYS A 22 0.22 1.80 -1.51
N VAL A 23 0.02 3.08 -1.22
CA VAL A 23 0.24 4.17 -2.18
C VAL A 23 1.43 4.99 -1.71
N LEU A 24 2.46 5.08 -2.55
CA LEU A 24 3.74 5.75 -2.26
C LEU A 24 4.19 6.58 -3.46
N HIS A 25 5.16 7.48 -3.26
CA HIS A 25 5.89 8.08 -4.37
C HIS A 25 6.68 7.03 -5.16
N PHE A 26 7.15 7.41 -6.36
CA PHE A 26 7.95 6.55 -7.23
C PHE A 26 9.25 6.07 -6.57
N ASN A 27 9.85 6.92 -5.73
CA ASN A 27 11.05 6.61 -4.95
C ASN A 27 10.74 5.82 -3.66
N LEU A 28 9.56 5.22 -3.52
CA LEU A 28 9.11 4.50 -2.32
C LEU A 28 9.07 5.34 -1.04
N THR A 29 8.89 6.66 -1.14
CA THR A 29 8.60 7.49 0.06
C THR A 29 7.11 7.60 0.32
N SER A 30 6.71 7.68 1.59
CA SER A 30 5.33 8.05 1.96
C SER A 30 4.99 9.45 1.47
N VAL A 31 3.71 9.66 1.13
CA VAL A 31 3.20 10.95 0.63
C VAL A 31 3.36 12.11 1.62
N GLY A 32 3.35 11.83 2.94
CA GLY A 32 3.59 12.86 3.97
C GLY A 32 2.50 13.94 4.05
N LEU A 33 1.23 13.57 3.82
CA LEU A 33 0.13 14.52 3.98
C LEU A 33 -0.08 14.89 5.46
N LEU A 34 -0.62 16.09 5.70
CA LEU A 34 -1.03 16.59 7.02
C LEU A 34 0.11 16.64 8.06
N GLY A 35 1.33 16.97 7.62
CA GLY A 35 2.48 17.14 8.52
C GLY A 35 3.05 15.83 9.07
N THR A 36 2.71 14.68 8.48
CA THR A 36 3.26 13.38 8.88
C THR A 36 4.70 13.21 8.43
N THR A 37 5.53 12.63 9.31
CA THR A 37 6.93 12.31 9.02
C THR A 37 7.05 11.43 7.79
N LYS A 38 7.87 11.85 6.82
CA LYS A 38 8.13 11.06 5.62
C LYS A 38 8.96 9.83 5.97
N MET A 39 8.50 8.68 5.52
CA MET A 39 9.19 7.40 5.67
C MET A 39 9.62 6.87 4.30
N GLN A 40 10.88 6.45 4.20
CA GLN A 40 11.42 5.74 3.04
C GLN A 40 11.18 4.23 3.22
N TYR A 41 10.56 3.61 2.22
CA TYR A 41 10.31 2.17 2.22
C TYR A 41 11.36 1.44 1.38
N ARG A 42 11.51 0.14 1.64
CA ARG A 42 12.43 -0.78 0.94
C ARG A 42 11.70 -2.07 0.58
N PHE A 43 12.14 -2.68 -0.53
CA PHE A 43 11.70 -4.01 -0.94
C PHE A 43 12.39 -5.10 -0.10
N ASP A 44 11.77 -6.27 -0.08
CA ASP A 44 12.28 -7.51 0.49
C ASP A 44 12.62 -7.42 2.00
N VAL A 45 12.04 -6.43 2.68
CA VAL A 45 12.17 -6.22 4.13
C VAL A 45 10.84 -5.79 4.75
N TRP A 46 10.66 -6.10 6.04
CA TRP A 46 9.52 -5.60 6.82
C TRP A 46 9.75 -4.13 7.21
N ASN A 47 8.99 -3.24 6.57
CA ASN A 47 9.00 -1.82 6.88
C ASN A 47 8.12 -1.56 8.10
N ARG A 48 8.68 -0.90 9.12
CA ARG A 48 8.03 -0.62 10.41
C ARG A 48 7.82 0.88 10.60
N PRO A 49 6.75 1.33 11.29
CA PRO A 49 6.54 2.74 11.56
C PRO A 49 7.68 3.31 12.44
N LEU A 50 8.04 4.57 12.17
CA LEU A 50 9.06 5.29 12.94
C LEU A 50 8.57 5.73 14.33
N GLU A 51 7.26 5.90 14.45
CA GLU A 51 6.59 6.31 15.69
C GLU A 51 6.05 5.10 16.45
N PRO A 52 5.93 5.19 17.79
CA PRO A 52 5.28 4.15 18.60
C PRO A 52 3.88 3.83 18.09
N LEU A 53 3.52 2.53 18.11
CA LEU A 53 2.21 2.07 17.65
C LEU A 53 1.08 2.70 18.47
N SER A 54 0.00 3.05 17.79
CA SER A 54 -1.22 3.51 18.45
C SER A 54 -2.45 2.98 17.73
N ASP A 55 -3.44 2.52 18.49
CA ASP A 55 -4.76 2.12 18.01
C ASP A 55 -5.67 3.33 17.70
N HIS A 56 -5.21 4.55 18.01
CA HIS A 56 -5.97 5.74 17.70
C HIS A 56 -6.10 5.92 16.17
N PRO A 57 -7.32 6.19 15.65
CA PRO A 57 -7.58 6.24 14.20
C PRO A 57 -6.86 7.37 13.47
N ARG A 58 -6.44 8.41 14.20
CA ARG A 58 -5.85 9.63 13.61
C ARG A 58 -4.53 10.09 14.26
N LYS A 59 -4.08 9.38 15.30
CA LYS A 59 -2.92 9.79 16.10
C LYS A 59 -1.99 8.59 16.30
N GLY A 60 -0.72 8.89 16.55
CA GLY A 60 0.34 7.93 16.79
C GLY A 60 0.69 7.04 15.59
N GLY A 61 1.75 6.25 15.77
CA GLY A 61 2.38 5.46 14.72
C GLY A 61 1.53 4.30 14.21
N GLY A 62 2.01 3.72 13.12
CA GLY A 62 1.35 2.67 12.35
C GLY A 62 1.30 3.01 10.87
N LEU A 63 1.23 1.98 10.02
CA LEU A 63 1.28 2.13 8.58
C LEU A 63 -0.11 1.87 7.99
N TRP A 64 -0.62 2.83 7.24
CA TRP A 64 -1.93 2.71 6.59
C TRP A 64 -1.84 2.02 5.23
N VAL A 65 -2.70 1.04 4.99
CA VAL A 65 -2.91 0.36 3.70
C VAL A 65 -4.40 0.30 3.36
N VAL A 66 -4.73 -0.05 2.12
CA VAL A 66 -6.11 -0.37 1.70
C VAL A 66 -6.20 -1.82 1.24
N ARG A 67 -7.35 -2.45 1.52
CA ARG A 67 -7.60 -3.87 1.18
C ARG A 67 -7.86 -4.09 -0.30
N LYS A 68 -8.46 -3.10 -0.98
CA LYS A 68 -8.89 -3.24 -2.37
C LYS A 68 -8.05 -2.40 -3.32
N LYS A 69 -7.73 -2.97 -4.48
CA LYS A 69 -7.03 -2.27 -5.57
C LYS A 69 -7.81 -1.08 -6.10
N SER A 70 -9.16 -1.17 -6.11
CA SER A 70 -10.04 -0.06 -6.48
C SER A 70 -9.81 1.16 -5.59
N ASP A 71 -9.69 0.92 -4.29
CA ASP A 71 -9.58 1.97 -3.28
C ASP A 71 -8.20 2.63 -3.39
N ALA A 72 -7.15 1.86 -3.67
CA ALA A 72 -5.82 2.38 -3.97
C ALA A 72 -5.82 3.28 -5.23
N LYS A 73 -6.55 2.88 -6.28
CA LYS A 73 -6.72 3.71 -7.48
C LYS A 73 -7.46 5.01 -7.18
N GLN A 74 -8.49 4.96 -6.33
CA GLN A 74 -9.20 6.16 -5.88
C GLN A 74 -8.28 7.11 -5.10
N ILE A 75 -7.45 6.58 -4.18
CA ILE A 75 -6.44 7.37 -3.46
C ILE A 75 -5.49 8.05 -4.43
N ARG A 76 -4.94 7.31 -5.38
CA ARG A 76 -4.04 7.88 -6.40
C ARG A 76 -4.73 9.00 -7.18
N LYS A 77 -5.97 8.81 -7.62
CA LYS A 77 -6.76 9.83 -8.33
C LYS A 77 -6.94 11.08 -7.48
N TYR A 78 -7.31 10.91 -6.20
CA TYR A 78 -7.49 12.00 -5.24
C TYR A 78 -6.19 12.79 -4.99
N LEU A 79 -5.08 12.09 -4.76
CA LEU A 79 -3.77 12.72 -4.53
C LEU A 79 -3.31 13.56 -5.72
N PHE A 80 -3.55 13.06 -6.94
CA PHE A 80 -3.25 13.81 -8.15
C PHE A 80 -4.19 15.01 -8.32
N SER A 81 -5.51 14.83 -8.18
CA SER A 81 -6.46 15.90 -8.46
C SER A 81 -6.51 17.01 -7.41
N LYS A 82 -6.21 16.70 -6.14
CA LYS A 82 -6.30 17.67 -5.03
C LYS A 82 -4.95 18.23 -4.60
N HIS A 83 -3.87 17.47 -4.76
CA HIS A 83 -2.56 17.84 -4.27
C HIS A 83 -1.49 17.86 -5.37
N HIS A 84 -1.85 17.53 -6.62
CA HIS A 84 -0.90 17.40 -7.74
C HIS A 84 0.26 16.43 -7.46
N ILE A 85 0.04 15.44 -6.57
CA ILE A 85 1.06 14.47 -6.21
C ILE A 85 0.94 13.23 -7.09
N VAL A 86 2.00 12.92 -7.83
CA VAL A 86 2.09 11.69 -8.62
C VAL A 86 2.61 10.54 -7.75
N VAL A 87 1.85 9.44 -7.72
CA VAL A 87 2.11 8.28 -6.87
C VAL A 87 1.94 6.96 -7.61
N ARG A 88 2.49 5.89 -7.03
CA ARG A 88 2.36 4.51 -7.47
C ARG A 88 1.63 3.67 -6.44
N ILE A 89 1.08 2.56 -6.90
CA ILE A 89 0.38 1.58 -6.06
C ILE A 89 1.23 0.32 -6.02
N PHE A 90 1.47 -0.18 -4.81
CA PHE A 90 2.21 -1.40 -4.54
C PHE A 90 1.29 -2.39 -3.84
N ALA A 91 1.28 -3.63 -4.30
CA ALA A 91 0.78 -4.74 -3.50
C ALA A 91 1.70 -4.92 -2.28
N CYS A 92 1.17 -5.42 -1.18
CA CYS A 92 1.98 -5.67 0.01
C CYS A 92 1.31 -6.70 0.91
N GLN A 93 2.14 -7.33 1.74
CA GLN A 93 1.68 -8.03 2.92
C GLN A 93 1.70 -7.07 4.10
N ILE A 94 0.80 -7.28 5.05
CA ILE A 94 0.76 -6.53 6.30
C ILE A 94 1.10 -7.43 7.48
N GLY A 95 1.64 -6.83 8.53
CA GLY A 95 1.84 -7.48 9.82
C GLY A 95 0.54 -7.54 10.62
N GLU A 96 0.63 -7.31 11.92
CA GLU A 96 -0.53 -7.27 12.79
C GLU A 96 -1.40 -6.04 12.48
N ILE A 97 -2.73 -6.25 12.58
CA ILE A 97 -3.71 -5.19 12.42
C ILE A 97 -3.85 -4.48 13.76
N ILE A 98 -3.48 -3.22 13.78
CA ILE A 98 -3.59 -2.35 14.96
C ILE A 98 -4.99 -1.75 15.00
N TYR A 99 -5.50 -1.31 13.84
CA TYR A 99 -6.80 -0.67 13.72
C TYR A 99 -7.37 -0.88 12.31
N GLU A 100 -8.69 -1.03 12.19
CA GLU A 100 -9.35 -1.25 10.90
C GLU A 100 -10.59 -0.38 10.79
N THR A 101 -10.74 0.24 9.62
CA THR A 101 -11.97 0.92 9.19
C THR A 101 -12.58 0.14 8.03
N SER A 102 -13.76 0.55 7.58
CA SER A 102 -14.36 0.01 6.34
C SER A 102 -13.52 0.25 5.08
N TYR A 103 -12.53 1.16 5.15
CA TYR A 103 -11.77 1.64 3.99
C TYR A 103 -10.27 1.29 4.04
N ARG A 104 -9.66 1.41 5.22
CA ARG A 104 -8.21 1.26 5.43
C ARG A 104 -7.90 0.46 6.68
N VAL A 105 -6.72 -0.15 6.67
CA VAL A 105 -6.13 -0.88 7.78
C VAL A 105 -4.86 -0.17 8.24
N LYS A 106 -4.71 -0.02 9.56
CA LYS A 106 -3.49 0.41 10.23
C LYS A 106 -2.77 -0.83 10.72
N THR A 107 -1.50 -0.99 10.35
CA THR A 107 -0.69 -2.16 10.69
C THR A 107 0.66 -1.76 11.29
N ASP A 108 1.28 -2.68 12.03
CA ASP A 108 2.61 -2.54 12.61
C ASP A 108 3.74 -2.76 11.59
N GLY A 109 3.43 -3.23 10.38
CA GLY A 109 4.43 -3.51 9.38
C GLY A 109 3.87 -3.76 7.99
N VAL A 110 4.67 -3.44 6.97
CA VAL A 110 4.37 -3.77 5.58
C VAL A 110 5.58 -4.40 4.89
N PHE A 111 5.33 -5.39 4.05
CA PHE A 111 6.35 -6.06 3.26
C PHE A 111 6.00 -5.98 1.78
N PHE A 112 6.95 -5.55 0.96
CA PHE A 112 6.84 -5.48 -0.49
C PHE A 112 7.85 -6.44 -1.12
N THR A 113 7.46 -7.19 -2.14
CA THR A 113 8.39 -7.86 -3.07
C THR A 113 8.60 -6.99 -4.31
N ARG A 114 9.63 -7.30 -5.09
CA ARG A 114 9.87 -6.62 -6.38
C ARG A 114 8.76 -6.84 -7.42
N GLU A 115 8.02 -7.94 -7.30
CA GLU A 115 6.90 -8.30 -8.18
C GLU A 115 5.61 -7.55 -7.82
N ASP A 116 5.54 -6.98 -6.61
CA ASP A 116 4.36 -6.30 -6.09
C ASP A 116 4.10 -4.92 -6.73
N GLU A 117 4.99 -4.52 -7.65
CA GLU A 117 4.81 -3.34 -8.46
C GLU A 117 3.65 -3.55 -9.45
N ILE A 118 2.53 -2.84 -9.22
CA ILE A 118 1.41 -2.87 -10.15
C ILE A 118 1.79 -2.04 -11.39
N LYS A 119 2.38 -2.70 -12.38
CA LYS A 119 2.65 -2.14 -13.70
C LYS A 119 1.33 -1.72 -14.36
N LYS A 120 1.34 -0.61 -15.10
CA LYS A 120 0.21 -0.24 -15.94
C LYS A 120 0.05 -1.36 -16.98
N ARG A 121 -1.16 -1.92 -17.11
CA ARG A 121 -1.53 -2.67 -18.33
C ARG A 121 -1.36 -1.68 -19.49
N GLY A 122 -0.28 -1.82 -20.24
CA GLY A 122 0.17 -0.85 -21.23
C GLY A 122 1.61 -1.07 -21.70
N GLU A 123 2.45 -1.76 -20.92
CA GLU A 123 3.87 -2.00 -21.27
C GLU A 123 4.17 -3.42 -21.79
N GLU A 124 3.16 -4.28 -21.96
CA GLU A 124 3.34 -5.64 -22.54
C GLU A 124 3.17 -5.68 -24.07
N ASN A 125 2.68 -4.62 -24.71
CA ASN A 125 2.46 -4.60 -26.15
C ASN A 125 3.70 -4.21 -26.99
N GLU A 126 4.80 -3.76 -26.38
CA GLU A 126 6.02 -3.40 -27.12
C GLU A 126 7.01 -4.56 -27.32
N ARG A 127 6.79 -5.73 -26.72
CA ARG A 127 7.66 -6.90 -26.90
C ARG A 127 7.20 -7.91 -27.96
N MET A 128 6.06 -7.69 -28.61
CA MET A 128 5.56 -8.56 -29.70
C MET A 128 5.45 -7.84 -31.06
N GLY A 129 6.18 -6.74 -31.27
CA GLY A 129 6.00 -5.85 -32.43
C GLY A 129 7.22 -5.62 -33.33
N LYS A 130 8.22 -6.52 -33.38
CA LYS A 130 9.29 -6.47 -34.40
C LYS A 130 9.47 -7.82 -35.12
N GLY A 131 8.36 -8.36 -35.62
CA GLY A 131 8.34 -9.33 -36.72
C GLY A 131 7.97 -8.61 -38.02
N GLY A 132 8.81 -7.67 -38.45
CA GLY A 132 8.64 -6.94 -39.70
C GLY A 132 9.31 -7.71 -40.84
N ARG A 133 8.48 -8.39 -41.61
CA ARG A 133 8.68 -9.03 -42.93
C ARG A 133 9.94 -8.65 -43.72
N ASN A 134 10.69 -9.69 -44.09
CA ASN A 134 11.30 -9.80 -45.41
C ASN A 134 10.24 -9.63 -46.49
N THR A 135 10.47 -8.70 -47.41
CA THR A 135 10.34 -8.81 -48.89
C THR A 135 10.69 -7.46 -49.47
#